data_AF-A0A916RRA6-F1
#
_entry.id   AF-A0A916RRA6-F1
#
_cell.length_a   1.000
_cell.length_b   1.000
_cell.length_c   1.000
_cell.angle_alpha   90.00
_cell.angle_beta   90.00
_cell.angle_gamma   90.00
#
_symmetry.space_group_name_H-M   'P 1'
#
loop_
_entity.id
_entity.type
_entity.pdbx_description
1 polymer ?
#
loop_
_entity_poly.entity_id
_entity_poly.type
_entity_poly.pdbx_seq_one_letter_code
_entity_poly.pdbx_strand_id
1 'polypeptide(L)'
;MNTNIKDMGSGVMFLVIGLAFTWNTWRHLPLTTDGAIGPGSFPLGISLIVTGFGVGLIIKAMRTAPEGLTPISWRGLTLIVLSVLVFALFIERLGVLPALLASTFLAAIAPSDSNWKTAVIVTVALTAFCIGVFIYALGLPYPVIGPWLRLT
;
A
#
# COMPACT_ATOMS: atom_id res chain seq x y z
N MET A 1 6.77 31.87 6.93
CA MET A 1 6.06 30.59 6.86
C MET A 1 7.08 29.56 6.42
N ASN A 2 7.52 28.72 7.34
CA ASN A 2 8.64 27.81 7.14
C ASN A 2 8.06 26.41 6.88
N THR A 3 7.49 26.22 5.68
CA THR A 3 6.77 25.00 5.29
C THR A 3 7.72 23.96 4.71
N ASN A 4 7.56 22.70 5.09
CA ASN A 4 8.30 21.60 4.49
C ASN A 4 7.78 21.34 3.06
N ILE A 5 8.55 21.74 2.05
CA ILE A 5 8.14 21.71 0.64
C ILE A 5 7.91 20.28 0.15
N LYS A 6 8.63 19.30 0.70
CA LYS A 6 8.52 17.88 0.32
C LYS A 6 7.20 17.27 0.79
N ASP A 7 6.85 17.50 2.06
CA ASP A 7 5.56 17.06 2.62
C ASP A 7 4.39 17.82 1.97
N MET A 8 4.58 19.12 1.67
CA MET A 8 3.58 19.91 0.97
C MET A 8 3.33 19.40 -0.45
N GLY A 9 4.40 19.15 -1.22
CA GLY A 9 4.30 18.66 -2.60
C GLY A 9 3.66 17.27 -2.68
N SER A 10 4.10 16.34 -1.83
CA SER A 10 3.52 14.99 -1.75
C SER A 10 2.05 15.02 -1.27
N GLY A 11 1.74 15.87 -0.29
CA GLY A 11 0.37 16.08 0.19
C GLY A 11 -0.57 16.61 -0.90
N VAL A 12 -0.14 17.63 -1.66
CA VAL A 12 -0.90 18.16 -2.80
C VAL A 12 -1.09 17.09 -3.88
N MET A 13 -0.05 16.31 -4.21
CA MET A 13 -0.19 15.22 -5.18
C MET A 13 -1.21 14.17 -4.75
N PHE A 14 -1.14 13.67 -3.52
CA PHE A 14 -2.11 12.69 -3.02
C PHE A 14 -3.52 13.26 -2.94
N LEU A 15 -3.67 14.54 -2.57
CA LEU A 15 -4.95 15.21 -2.53
C LEU A 15 -5.57 15.31 -3.93
N VAL A 16 -4.81 15.77 -4.92
CA VAL A 16 -5.29 15.93 -6.30
C VAL A 16 -5.64 14.57 -6.93
N ILE A 17 -4.77 13.57 -6.79
CA ILE A 17 -5.01 12.22 -7.33
C ILE A 17 -6.22 11.58 -6.63
N GLY A 18 -6.27 11.64 -5.29
CA GLY A 18 -7.37 11.09 -4.50
C GLY A 18 -8.71 11.73 -4.87
N LEU A 19 -8.77 13.05 -5.00
CA LEU A 19 -9.98 13.77 -5.42
C LEU A 19 -10.38 13.44 -6.85
N ALA A 20 -9.41 13.36 -7.79
CA ALA A 20 -9.69 13.00 -9.18
C ALA A 20 -10.31 11.60 -9.29
N PHE A 21 -9.76 10.61 -8.58
CA PHE A 21 -10.31 9.25 -8.54
C PHE A 21 -11.66 9.20 -7.84
N THR A 22 -11.84 9.93 -6.74
CA THR A 22 -13.12 10.01 -6.03
C THR A 22 -14.21 10.58 -6.94
N TRP A 23 -13.90 11.68 -7.63
CA TRP A 23 -14.82 12.33 -8.56
C TRP A 23 -15.15 11.45 -9.77
N ASN A 24 -14.14 10.79 -10.35
CA ASN A 24 -14.32 9.90 -11.50
C ASN A 24 -15.20 8.70 -11.10
N THR A 25 -14.90 8.08 -9.97
CA THR A 25 -15.66 6.91 -9.49
C THR A 25 -17.10 7.28 -9.18
N TRP A 26 -17.35 8.43 -8.54
CA TRP A 26 -18.70 8.91 -8.26
C TRP A 26 -19.55 9.12 -9.51
N ARG A 27 -18.93 9.54 -10.63
CA ARG A 27 -19.66 9.83 -11.88
C ARG A 27 -19.83 8.61 -12.79
N HIS A 28 -18.87 7.69 -12.77
CA HIS A 28 -18.76 6.67 -13.81
C HIS A 28 -18.99 5.24 -13.30
N LEU A 29 -18.94 4.99 -11.99
CA LEU A 29 -19.11 3.64 -11.44
C LEU A 29 -20.35 3.54 -10.55
N PRO A 30 -21.19 2.50 -10.72
CA PRO A 30 -22.29 2.21 -9.81
C PRO A 30 -21.77 1.96 -8.40
N LEU A 31 -22.39 2.63 -7.44
CA LEU A 31 -22.13 2.44 -6.02
C LEU A 31 -23.04 1.36 -5.46
N THR A 32 -22.71 0.87 -4.27
CA THR A 32 -23.52 -0.13 -3.56
C THR A 32 -24.97 0.31 -3.52
N THR A 33 -25.84 -0.46 -4.16
CA THR A 33 -27.29 -0.24 -4.22
C THR A 33 -27.95 -1.60 -3.95
N ASP A 34 -28.95 -1.62 -3.07
CA ASP A 34 -29.74 -2.81 -2.73
C ASP A 34 -28.96 -4.02 -2.17
N GLY A 35 -27.91 -3.75 -1.39
CA GLY A 35 -27.14 -4.79 -0.70
C GLY A 35 -26.08 -5.49 -1.57
N ALA A 36 -26.03 -5.22 -2.87
CA ALA A 36 -24.95 -5.64 -3.74
C ALA A 36 -23.84 -4.58 -3.76
N ILE A 37 -22.61 -4.96 -3.40
CA ILE A 37 -21.46 -4.05 -3.44
C ILE A 37 -21.18 -3.69 -4.91
N GLY A 38 -21.37 -2.41 -5.24
CA GLY A 38 -21.07 -1.89 -6.57
C GLY A 38 -19.56 -1.85 -6.81
N PRO A 39 -19.10 -2.02 -8.07
CA PRO A 39 -17.68 -2.02 -8.40
C PRO A 39 -16.98 -0.69 -8.08
N GLY A 40 -17.74 0.42 -7.95
CA GLY A 40 -17.21 1.73 -7.54
C GLY A 40 -16.94 1.87 -6.04
N SER A 41 -17.50 1.01 -5.19
CA SER A 41 -17.37 1.13 -3.74
C SER A 41 -15.94 0.89 -3.26
N PHE A 42 -15.22 -0.06 -3.88
CA PHE A 42 -13.84 -0.35 -3.52
C PHE A 42 -12.86 0.76 -3.96
N PRO A 43 -12.85 1.22 -5.22
CA PRO A 43 -12.04 2.38 -5.64
C PRO A 43 -12.34 3.64 -4.84
N LEU A 44 -13.61 3.91 -4.50
CA LEU A 44 -13.97 5.06 -3.66
C LEU A 44 -13.37 5.00 -2.26
N GLY A 45 -13.39 3.83 -1.61
CA GLY A 45 -12.81 3.66 -0.29
C GLY A 45 -11.32 3.98 -0.28
N ILE A 46 -10.58 3.44 -1.25
CA ILE A 46 -9.14 3.70 -1.39
C ILE A 46 -8.87 5.17 -1.74
N SER A 47 -9.63 5.77 -2.67
CA SER A 47 -9.44 7.16 -3.07
C SER A 47 -9.72 8.14 -1.94
N LEU A 48 -10.70 7.85 -1.08
CA LEU A 48 -10.97 8.62 0.15
C LEU A 48 -9.82 8.53 1.14
N ILE A 49 -9.27 7.33 1.37
CA ILE A 49 -8.12 7.14 2.27
C ILE A 49 -6.90 7.92 1.75
N VAL A 50 -6.61 7.83 0.44
CA VAL A 50 -5.52 8.59 -0.20
C VAL A 50 -5.72 10.10 -0.10
N THR A 51 -6.95 10.57 -0.32
CA THR A 51 -7.31 11.98 -0.15
C THR A 51 -7.07 12.43 1.30
N GLY A 52 -7.47 11.61 2.27
CA GLY A 52 -7.24 11.85 3.70
C GLY A 52 -5.75 11.94 4.05
N PHE A 53 -4.92 11.05 3.52
CA PHE A 53 -3.45 11.14 3.65
C PHE A 53 -2.91 12.45 3.04
N GLY A 54 -3.41 12.86 1.87
CA GLY A 54 -3.03 14.13 1.24
C GLY A 54 -3.32 15.35 2.13
N VAL A 55 -4.53 15.42 2.69
CA VAL A 55 -4.90 16.46 3.67
C VAL A 55 -3.97 16.41 4.90
N GLY A 56 -3.75 15.23 5.46
CA GLY A 56 -2.88 15.05 6.63
C GLY A 56 -1.45 15.52 6.39
N LEU A 57 -0.88 15.22 5.23
CA LEU A 57 0.47 15.66 4.85
C LEU A 57 0.56 17.17 4.66
N ILE A 58 -0.46 17.82 4.07
CA ILE A 58 -0.52 19.29 3.95
C ILE A 58 -0.55 19.93 5.34
N ILE A 59 -1.39 19.43 6.24
CA ILE A 59 -1.45 19.92 7.63
C ILE A 59 -0.11 19.73 8.34
N LYS A 60 0.52 18.55 8.16
CA LYS A 60 1.85 18.26 8.71
C LYS A 60 2.91 19.23 8.16
N ALA A 61 2.94 19.44 6.85
CA ALA A 61 3.89 20.33 6.18
C ALA A 61 3.80 21.79 6.68
N MET A 62 2.61 22.23 7.07
CA MET A 62 2.41 23.56 7.67
C MET A 62 2.91 23.66 9.12
N ARG A 63 3.01 22.54 9.83
CA ARG A 63 3.41 22.47 11.24
C ARG A 63 4.86 22.05 11.46
N THR A 64 5.52 21.49 10.45
CA THR A 64 6.91 21.01 10.52
C THR A 64 7.89 22.04 9.96
N ALA A 65 9.07 22.13 10.58
CA ALA A 65 10.16 22.98 10.10
C ALA A 65 10.62 22.58 8.68
N PRO A 66 11.28 23.48 7.92
CA PRO A 66 11.74 23.19 6.57
C PRO A 66 12.85 22.15 6.65
N GLU A 67 12.57 20.95 6.15
CA GLU A 67 13.61 20.00 5.82
C GLU A 67 14.06 20.25 4.38
N GLY A 68 15.36 20.20 4.14
CA GLY A 68 15.91 20.28 2.78
C GLY A 68 15.37 19.16 1.90
N LEU A 69 15.33 19.39 0.59
CA LEU A 69 14.97 18.35 -0.37
C LEU A 69 15.98 17.21 -0.27
N THR A 70 15.57 16.07 0.31
CA THR A 70 16.41 14.88 0.30
C THR A 70 16.42 14.25 -1.10
N PRO A 71 17.56 13.74 -1.57
CA PRO A 71 17.66 13.08 -2.86
C PRO A 71 16.66 11.93 -2.99
N ILE A 72 16.15 11.71 -4.21
CA ILE A 72 15.31 10.55 -4.52
C ILE A 72 16.12 9.28 -4.28
N SER A 73 15.61 8.39 -3.43
CA SER A 73 16.21 7.07 -3.22
C SER A 73 15.81 6.13 -4.36
N TRP A 74 16.63 6.09 -5.41
CA TRP A 74 16.47 5.16 -6.53
C TRP A 74 16.38 3.70 -6.06
N ARG A 75 17.18 3.34 -5.04
CA ARG A 75 17.12 2.03 -4.39
C ARG A 75 15.73 1.75 -3.82
N GLY A 76 15.18 2.67 -3.04
CA GLY A 76 13.84 2.52 -2.47
C GLY A 76 12.76 2.35 -3.54
N LEU A 77 12.82 3.17 -4.60
CA LEU A 77 11.88 3.08 -5.74
C LEU A 77 11.95 1.70 -6.41
N THR A 78 13.16 1.23 -6.76
CA THR A 78 13.34 -0.08 -7.41
C THR A 78 12.87 -1.24 -6.55
N LEU A 79 13.15 -1.21 -5.24
CA LEU A 79 12.75 -2.28 -4.32
C LEU A 79 11.25 -2.33 -4.08
N ILE A 80 10.57 -1.17 -4.03
CA ILE A 80 9.11 -1.12 -3.91
C ILE A 80 8.46 -1.68 -5.18
N VAL A 81 8.92 -1.26 -6.36
CA VAL A 81 8.39 -1.79 -7.63
C VAL A 81 8.65 -3.30 -7.72
N LEU A 82 9.85 -3.75 -7.37
CA LEU A 82 10.21 -5.17 -7.36
C LEU A 82 9.36 -5.96 -6.36
N SER A 83 9.08 -5.41 -5.18
CA SER A 83 8.20 -6.00 -4.18
C SER A 83 6.79 -6.27 -4.73
N VAL A 84 6.21 -5.28 -5.43
CA VAL A 84 4.90 -5.43 -6.07
C VAL A 84 4.92 -6.51 -7.16
N LEU A 85 5.96 -6.53 -7.99
CA LEU A 85 6.12 -7.56 -9.03
C LEU A 85 6.27 -8.97 -8.43
N VAL A 86 7.08 -9.11 -7.37
CA VAL A 86 7.26 -10.39 -6.67
C VAL A 86 5.95 -10.85 -6.06
N PHE A 87 5.18 -9.96 -5.43
CA PHE A 87 3.85 -10.30 -4.92
C PHE A 87 2.92 -10.82 -6.02
N ALA A 88 2.82 -10.06 -7.12
CA ALA A 88 1.96 -10.42 -8.25
C ALA A 88 2.34 -11.78 -8.87
N LEU A 89 3.64 -12.08 -8.97
CA LEU A 89 4.11 -13.36 -9.52
C LEU A 89 3.95 -14.52 -8.53
N PHE A 90 4.14 -14.28 -7.24
CA PHE A 90 4.17 -15.36 -6.23
C PHE A 90 2.78 -15.73 -5.74
N ILE A 91 1.83 -14.80 -5.71
CA ILE A 91 0.51 -15.05 -5.11
C ILE A 91 -0.25 -16.17 -5.81
N GLU A 92 -0.19 -16.25 -7.14
CA GLU A 92 -0.83 -17.33 -7.91
C GLU A 92 -0.04 -18.64 -7.89
N ARG A 93 1.30 -18.56 -7.82
CA ARG A 93 2.19 -19.73 -7.96
C ARG A 93 2.49 -20.42 -6.64
N LEU A 94 2.97 -19.65 -5.67
CA LEU A 94 3.48 -20.12 -4.38
C LEU A 94 2.47 -19.92 -3.24
N GLY A 95 1.40 -19.15 -3.48
CA GLY A 95 0.35 -18.87 -2.50
C GLY A 95 0.63 -17.61 -1.68
N VAL A 96 -0.29 -17.31 -0.78
CA VAL A 96 -0.34 -16.03 -0.06
C VAL A 96 0.83 -15.85 0.91
N LEU A 97 1.20 -16.88 1.67
CA LEU A 97 2.25 -16.78 2.68
C LEU A 97 3.63 -16.41 2.09
N PRO A 98 4.19 -17.15 1.11
CA PRO A 98 5.49 -16.80 0.53
C PRO A 98 5.45 -15.51 -0.30
N ALA A 99 4.31 -15.20 -0.92
CA ALA A 99 4.13 -13.94 -1.64
C ALA A 99 4.23 -12.73 -0.69
N LEU A 100 3.52 -12.79 0.45
CA LEU A 100 3.55 -11.74 1.46
C LEU A 100 4.93 -11.64 2.12
N LEU A 101 5.54 -12.76 2.50
CA LEU A 101 6.88 -12.74 3.11
C LEU A 101 7.90 -12.08 2.18
N ALA A 102 7.96 -12.51 0.92
CA ALA A 102 8.94 -11.97 -0.03
C ALA A 102 8.70 -10.48 -0.32
N SER A 103 7.45 -10.10 -0.60
CA SER A 103 7.14 -8.71 -0.96
C SER A 103 7.30 -7.76 0.23
N THR A 104 6.80 -8.11 1.41
CA THR A 104 6.90 -7.26 2.60
C THR A 104 8.35 -7.15 3.08
N PHE A 105 9.14 -8.22 2.93
CA PHE A 105 10.58 -8.17 3.21
C PHE A 105 11.33 -7.23 2.26
N LEU A 106 11.09 -7.33 0.94
CA LEU A 106 11.65 -6.43 -0.07
C LEU A 106 11.28 -4.96 0.21
N ALA A 107 10.04 -4.70 0.63
CA ALA A 107 9.60 -3.37 1.01
C ALA A 107 10.26 -2.89 2.31
N ALA A 108 10.47 -3.77 3.29
CA ALA A 108 11.06 -3.44 4.58
C ALA A 108 12.56 -3.08 4.49
N ILE A 109 13.28 -3.62 3.50
CA ILE A 109 14.69 -3.29 3.23
C ILE A 109 14.87 -2.11 2.26
N ALA A 110 13.77 -1.51 1.79
CA ALA A 110 13.80 -0.37 0.86
C ALA A 110 14.43 0.91 1.44
N PRO A 111 14.22 1.27 2.72
CA PRO A 111 14.93 2.39 3.34
C PRO A 111 16.44 2.14 3.40
N SER A 112 17.25 3.17 3.13
CA SER A 112 18.72 3.08 3.21
C SER A 112 19.22 2.74 4.61
N ASP A 113 18.49 3.19 5.64
CA ASP A 113 18.81 2.98 7.06
C ASP A 113 18.03 1.81 7.67
N SER A 114 17.63 0.85 6.83
CA SER A 114 16.85 -0.31 7.29
C SER A 114 17.69 -1.23 8.17
N ASN A 115 17.27 -1.39 9.42
CA ASN A 115 17.81 -2.38 10.33
C ASN A 115 17.24 -3.76 10.00
N TRP A 116 18.08 -4.75 9.71
CA TRP A 116 17.66 -6.12 9.39
C TRP A 116 16.69 -6.70 10.43
N LYS A 117 16.93 -6.47 11.72
CA LYS A 117 16.05 -6.93 12.81
C LYS A 117 14.66 -6.31 12.71
N THR A 118 14.58 -5.00 12.53
CA THR A 118 13.30 -4.30 12.36
C THR A 118 12.59 -4.75 11.09
N ALA A 119 13.33 -4.93 10.00
CA ALA A 119 12.77 -5.41 8.74
C ALA A 119 12.12 -6.78 8.89
N VAL A 120 12.78 -7.73 9.57
CA VAL A 120 12.21 -9.06 9.85
C VAL A 120 10.98 -8.97 10.74
N ILE A 121 11.01 -8.17 11.81
CA ILE A 121 9.85 -7.99 12.71
C ILE A 121 8.64 -7.43 11.94
N VAL A 122 8.85 -6.37 11.16
CA VAL A 122 7.79 -5.75 10.35
C VAL A 122 7.24 -6.74 9.32
N THR A 123 8.12 -7.48 8.64
CA THR A 123 7.75 -8.51 7.66
C THR A 123 6.85 -9.57 8.30
N VAL A 124 7.25 -10.13 9.43
CA VAL A 124 6.50 -11.17 10.14
C VAL A 124 5.16 -10.63 10.65
N ALA A 125 5.16 -9.47 11.30
CA ALA A 125 3.96 -8.86 11.85
C ALA A 125 2.94 -8.51 10.75
N LEU A 126 3.39 -7.89 9.66
CA LEU A 126 2.53 -7.50 8.54
C LEU A 126 2.00 -8.73 7.79
N THR A 127 2.84 -9.74 7.58
CA THR A 127 2.41 -11.01 6.97
C THR A 127 1.35 -11.70 7.83
N ALA A 128 1.56 -11.82 9.14
CA ALA A 128 0.61 -12.42 10.06
C ALA A 128 -0.73 -11.64 10.06
N PHE A 129 -0.67 -10.31 10.06
CA PHE A 129 -1.84 -9.45 9.97
C PHE A 129 -2.60 -9.65 8.64
N CYS A 130 -1.91 -9.63 7.51
CA CYS A 130 -2.51 -9.85 6.19
C CYS A 130 -3.16 -11.23 6.07
N ILE A 131 -2.55 -12.28 6.61
CA ILE A 131 -3.15 -13.63 6.68
C ILE A 131 -4.40 -13.59 7.56
N GLY A 132 -4.32 -12.96 8.73
CA GLY A 132 -5.45 -12.72 9.63
C GLY A 132 -6.64 -12.09 8.90
N VAL A 133 -6.40 -11.01 8.18
CA VAL A 133 -7.46 -10.27 7.47
C VAL A 133 -7.95 -11.04 6.24
N PHE A 134 -7.08 -11.50 5.36
CA PHE A 134 -7.50 -12.08 4.07
C PHE A 134 -8.09 -13.48 4.21
N ILE A 135 -7.50 -14.33 5.04
CA ILE A 135 -7.94 -15.72 5.18
C ILE A 135 -9.02 -15.81 6.23
N TYR A 136 -8.81 -15.24 7.42
CA TYR A 136 -9.77 -15.41 8.52
C TYR A 136 -10.92 -14.39 8.49
N ALA A 137 -10.63 -13.10 8.24
CA ALA A 137 -11.68 -12.07 8.28
C ALA A 137 -12.51 -12.01 6.98
N LEU A 138 -11.86 -12.14 5.83
CA LEU A 138 -12.51 -12.03 4.51
C LEU A 138 -12.88 -13.39 3.89
N GLY A 139 -12.32 -14.49 4.38
CA GLY A 139 -12.62 -15.83 3.87
C GLY A 139 -12.22 -16.05 2.41
N LEU A 140 -11.19 -15.34 1.92
CA LEU A 140 -10.77 -15.47 0.52
C LEU A 140 -10.28 -16.90 0.24
N PRO A 141 -10.74 -17.55 -0.85
CA PRO A 141 -10.33 -18.91 -1.22
C PRO A 141 -8.93 -18.94 -1.85
N TYR A 142 -8.00 -18.13 -1.33
CA TYR A 142 -6.61 -18.16 -1.78
C TYR A 142 -5.83 -19.22 -1.01
N PRO A 143 -5.12 -20.13 -1.69
CA PRO A 143 -4.31 -21.13 -1.02
C PRO A 143 -3.16 -20.44 -0.26
N VAL A 144 -3.10 -20.68 1.05
CA VAL A 144 -2.01 -20.18 1.92
C VAL A 144 -0.65 -20.68 1.42
N ILE A 145 -0.63 -21.92 0.96
CA ILE A 145 0.50 -22.61 0.32
C ILE A 145 0.02 -23.05 -1.06
N GLY A 146 0.65 -22.50 -2.10
CA GLY A 146 0.24 -22.65 -3.50
C GLY A 146 0.47 -24.06 -4.05
N PRO A 147 -0.11 -24.36 -5.22
CA PRO A 147 -0.09 -25.69 -5.84
C PRO A 147 1.33 -26.20 -6.13
N TRP A 148 2.29 -25.31 -6.40
CA TRP A 148 3.69 -25.69 -6.64
C TRP A 148 4.41 -26.28 -5.41
N LEU A 149 3.95 -25.95 -4.20
CA LEU A 149 4.46 -26.51 -2.94
C LEU A 149 3.60 -27.69 -2.45
N ARG A 150 2.43 -27.91 -3.07
CA ARG A 150 1.59 -29.10 -2.86
C ARG A 150 1.98 -30.15 -3.89
N LEU A 151 3.08 -30.84 -3.64
CA LEU A 151 3.40 -32.10 -4.31
C LEU A 151 2.45 -33.20 -3.78
N THR A 152 1.19 -33.18 -4.21
CA THR A 152 0.19 -34.28 -4.36
C THR A 152 -1.24 -33.77 -4.36
#